data_AF-T0TN82-F1
#
_entry.id   AF-T0TN82-F1
#
_cell.length_a   1.000
_cell.length_b   1.000
_cell.length_c   1.000
_cell.angle_alpha   90.00
_cell.angle_beta   90.00
_cell.angle_gamma   90.00
#
_symmetry.space_group_name_H-M   'P 1'
#
loop_
_entity.id
_entity.type
_entity.pdbx_description
1 polymer ?
#
loop_
_entity_poly.entity_id
_entity_poly.type
_entity_poly.pdbx_seq_one_letter_code
_entity_poly.pdbx_strand_id
1 'polypeptide(L)'
;MVFVRLLGATRRKILTQFLIESMVLTILGGLIGLGFAALVVGPIGNAMDLKATVSLGVAMGSIAFSAAVGIIFGLLPANKASKLDPIEALRYD
;
A
#
# COMPACT_ATOMS: atom_id res chain seq x y z
N MET A 1 13.13 10.27 -6.11
CA MET A 1 12.48 11.25 -5.21
C MET A 1 13.37 12.42 -4.80
N VAL A 2 14.69 12.22 -4.65
CA VAL A 2 15.67 13.29 -4.35
C VAL A 2 15.65 14.43 -5.39
N PHE A 3 15.42 14.12 -6.67
CA PHE A 3 15.36 15.12 -7.75
C PHE A 3 14.27 16.21 -7.61
N VAL A 4 13.10 15.89 -7.04
CA VAL A 4 11.98 16.86 -6.96
C VAL A 4 12.19 17.89 -5.84
N ARG A 5 12.93 17.50 -4.79
CA ARG A 5 13.37 18.41 -3.73
C ARG A 5 14.36 19.46 -4.26
N LEU A 6 15.23 19.08 -5.20
CA LEU A 6 16.21 19.98 -5.81
C LEU A 6 15.58 21.08 -6.67
N LEU A 7 14.32 20.89 -7.11
CA LEU A 7 13.56 21.84 -7.93
C LEU A 7 12.66 22.78 -7.09
N GLY A 8 12.82 22.82 -5.76
CA GLY A 8 12.05 23.73 -4.89
C GLY A 8 10.60 23.30 -4.64
N ALA A 9 10.28 22.02 -4.80
CA ALA A 9 8.93 21.53 -4.54
C ALA A 9 8.54 21.68 -3.06
N THR A 10 7.40 22.34 -2.81
CA THR A 10 6.87 22.57 -1.47
C THR A 10 6.60 21.25 -0.75
N ARG A 11 6.80 21.21 0.57
CA ARG A 11 6.58 20.03 1.45
C ARG A 11 5.26 19.28 1.16
N ARG A 12 4.21 20.04 0.86
CA ARG A 12 2.87 19.52 0.52
C ARG A 12 2.83 18.72 -0.79
N LYS A 13 3.61 19.10 -1.82
CA LYS A 13 3.72 18.39 -3.10
C LYS A 13 4.40 17.03 -2.93
N ILE A 14 5.46 16.97 -2.13
CA ILE A 14 6.19 15.71 -1.85
C ILE A 14 5.28 14.72 -1.10
N LEU A 15 4.54 15.21 -0.10
CA LEU A 15 3.55 14.43 0.63
C LEU A 15 2.47 13.86 -0.29
N THR A 16 1.89 14.69 -1.16
CA THR A 16 0.82 14.24 -2.05
C THR A 16 1.32 13.23 -3.08
N GLN A 17 2.52 13.38 -3.61
CA GLN A 17 3.09 12.40 -4.55
C GLN A 17 3.38 11.06 -3.86
N PHE A 18 3.96 11.07 -2.66
CA PHE A 18 4.17 9.84 -1.89
C PHE A 18 2.84 9.15 -1.59
N LEU A 19 1.82 9.92 -1.21
CA LEU A 19 0.49 9.39 -0.94
C LEU A 19 -0.12 8.73 -2.18
N ILE A 20 0.00 9.37 -3.35
CA ILE A 20 -0.47 8.82 -4.63
C ILE A 20 0.28 7.54 -4.98
N GLU A 21 1.61 7.52 -4.85
CA GLU A 21 2.44 6.36 -5.15
C GLU A 21 2.13 5.18 -4.20
N SER A 22 1.96 5.44 -2.91
CA SER A 22 1.51 4.44 -1.94
C SER A 22 0.09 3.94 -2.22
N MET A 23 -0.85 4.80 -2.64
CA MET A 23 -2.19 4.37 -3.05
C MET A 23 -2.13 3.46 -4.28
N VAL A 24 -1.37 3.83 -5.30
CA VAL A 24 -1.20 3.03 -6.52
C VAL A 24 -0.61 1.66 -6.19
N LEU A 25 0.43 1.60 -5.35
CA LEU A 25 1.03 0.34 -4.89
C LEU A 25 0.04 -0.51 -4.09
N THR A 26 -0.76 0.11 -3.22
CA THR A 26 -1.77 -0.59 -2.42
C THR A 26 -2.86 -1.19 -3.31
N ILE A 27 -3.34 -0.44 -4.31
CA ILE A 27 -4.35 -0.90 -5.27
C ILE A 27 -3.81 -2.05 -6.12
N LEU A 28 -2.60 -1.91 -6.64
CA LEU A 28 -1.95 -2.97 -7.42
C LEU A 28 -1.72 -4.22 -6.58
N GLY A 29 -1.24 -4.07 -5.35
CA GLY A 29 -1.08 -5.18 -4.41
C GLY A 29 -2.40 -5.87 -4.09
N GLY A 30 -3.48 -5.10 -3.89
CA GLY A 30 -4.83 -5.63 -3.67
C GLY A 30 -5.38 -6.40 -4.87
N LEU A 31 -5.20 -5.87 -6.09
CA LEU A 31 -5.62 -6.55 -7.32
C LEU A 31 -4.85 -7.87 -7.54
N ILE A 32 -3.53 -7.84 -7.35
CA ILE A 32 -2.68 -9.04 -7.46
C ILE A 32 -3.08 -10.06 -6.40
N GLY A 33 -3.29 -9.62 -5.15
CA GLY A 33 -3.72 -10.48 -4.05
C GLY A 33 -5.09 -11.12 -4.29
N LEU A 34 -6.05 -10.36 -4.83
CA LEU A 34 -7.37 -10.88 -5.21
C LEU A 34 -7.26 -11.93 -6.33
N GLY A 35 -6.46 -11.65 -7.36
CA GLY A 35 -6.20 -12.60 -8.45
C GLY A 35 -5.56 -13.89 -7.93
N PHE A 36 -4.57 -13.77 -7.05
CA PHE A 36 -3.91 -14.90 -6.43
C PHE A 36 -4.88 -15.71 -5.54
N ALA A 37 -5.72 -15.03 -4.74
CA ALA A 37 -6.73 -15.68 -3.93
C ALA A 37 -7.73 -16.47 -4.78
N ALA A 38 -8.20 -15.91 -5.89
CA ALA A 38 -9.12 -16.62 -6.81
C ALA A 38 -8.47 -17.88 -7.40
N LEU A 39 -7.19 -17.81 -7.78
CA LEU A 39 -6.43 -18.95 -8.32
C LEU A 39 -6.19 -20.06 -7.30
N VAL A 40 -6.04 -19.73 -6.02
CA VAL A 40 -5.73 -20.70 -4.96
C VAL A 40 -7.00 -21.27 -4.31
N VAL A 41 -8.02 -20.45 -4.09
CA VAL A 41 -9.27 -20.86 -3.42
C VAL A 41 -10.10 -21.78 -4.30
N GLY A 42 -10.14 -21.56 -5.62
CA GLY A 42 -10.90 -22.41 -6.56
C GLY A 42 -10.47 -23.90 -6.52
N PRO A 43 -9.19 -24.22 -6.75
CA PRO A 43 -8.70 -25.60 -6.71
C PRO A 43 -8.83 -26.25 -5.33
N ILE A 44 -8.55 -25.51 -4.26
CA ILE A 44 -8.66 -26.04 -2.88
C ILE A 44 -10.12 -26.35 -2.53
N GLY A 45 -11.06 -25.47 -2.89
CA GLY A 45 -12.49 -25.71 -2.68
C GLY A 45 -13.00 -26.94 -3.41
N ASN A 46 -12.53 -27.16 -4.65
CA ASN A 46 -12.88 -28.34 -5.44
C ASN A 46 -12.24 -29.63 -4.90
N ALA A 47 -11.00 -29.55 -4.39
CA ALA A 47 -10.29 -30.71 -3.85
C ALA A 47 -10.81 -31.18 -2.49
N MET A 48 -11.42 -30.29 -1.69
CA MET A 48 -11.88 -30.61 -0.33
C MET A 48 -13.40 -30.86 -0.23
N ASP A 49 -14.17 -30.74 -1.32
CA ASP A 49 -15.65 -30.78 -1.35
C ASP A 49 -16.31 -29.84 -0.30
N LEU A 50 -15.55 -28.85 0.14
CA LEU A 50 -15.99 -27.83 1.08
C LEU A 50 -16.66 -26.74 0.25
N LYS A 51 -17.94 -26.51 0.52
CA LYS A 51 -18.63 -25.31 0.06
C LYS A 51 -17.90 -24.12 0.68
N ALA A 52 -16.93 -23.56 -0.04
CA ALA A 52 -16.09 -22.46 0.40
C ALA A 52 -16.93 -21.19 0.53
N THR A 53 -17.73 -21.11 1.59
CA THR A 53 -18.52 -19.94 1.91
C THR A 53 -17.61 -18.96 2.61
N VAL A 54 -17.26 -17.87 1.92
CA VAL A 54 -16.57 -16.73 2.52
C VAL A 54 -17.49 -16.16 3.60
N SER A 55 -17.16 -16.42 4.87
CA SER A 55 -17.89 -15.85 6.00
C SER A 55 -17.81 -14.33 5.93
N LEU A 56 -18.94 -13.65 6.13
CA LEU A 56 -19.02 -12.18 6.10
C LEU A 56 -18.02 -11.54 7.07
N GLY A 57 -17.72 -12.20 8.20
CA GLY A 57 -16.71 -11.74 9.15
C GLY A 57 -15.28 -11.80 8.61
N VAL A 58 -14.95 -12.83 7.82
CA VAL A 58 -13.63 -12.95 7.17
C VAL A 58 -13.49 -11.93 6.04
N ALA A 59 -14.56 -11.67 5.29
CA ALA A 59 -14.60 -10.61 4.27
C ALA A 59 -14.40 -9.22 4.91
N MET A 60 -15.12 -8.90 5.98
CA MET A 60 -14.95 -7.62 6.69
C MET A 60 -13.55 -7.50 7.31
N GLY A 61 -13.03 -8.58 7.91
CA GLY A 61 -11.69 -8.60 8.51
C GLY A 61 -10.58 -8.39 7.48
N SER A 62 -10.69 -9.02 6.30
CA SER A 62 -9.71 -8.85 5.22
C SER A 62 -9.73 -7.44 4.62
N ILE A 63 -10.92 -6.84 4.43
CA ILE A 63 -11.04 -5.44 4.01
C ILE A 63 -10.41 -4.49 5.04
N ALA A 64 -10.76 -4.66 6.32
CA ALA A 64 -10.22 -3.84 7.40
C ALA A 64 -8.70 -3.95 7.52
N PHE A 65 -8.17 -5.17 7.42
CA PHE A 65 -6.73 -5.41 7.45
C PHE A 65 -6.01 -4.77 6.26
N SER A 66 -6.54 -4.95 5.03
CA SER A 66 -5.95 -4.35 3.84
C SER A 66 -5.97 -2.81 3.90
N ALA A 67 -7.05 -2.22 4.40
CA ALA A 67 -7.15 -0.77 4.60
C ALA A 67 -6.15 -0.27 5.64
N ALA A 68 -6.02 -0.97 6.78
CA ALA A 68 -5.07 -0.62 7.83
C ALA A 68 -3.62 -0.68 7.33
N VAL A 69 -3.24 -1.74 6.62
CA VAL A 69 -1.90 -1.90 6.02
C VAL A 69 -1.63 -0.77 5.03
N GLY A 70 -2.56 -0.49 4.11
CA GLY A 70 -2.40 0.59 3.12
C GLY A 70 -2.24 1.97 3.77
N ILE A 71 -3.01 2.28 4.82
CA ILE A 71 -2.92 3.54 5.55
C ILE A 71 -1.60 3.64 6.32
N ILE A 72 -1.20 2.59 7.06
CA ILE A 72 0.02 2.60 7.87
C ILE A 72 1.26 2.76 6.98
N PHE A 73 1.38 1.95 5.93
CA PHE A 73 2.52 1.99 5.02
C PHE A 73 2.48 3.18 4.05
N GLY A 74 1.34 3.85 3.86
CA GLY A 74 1.29 5.13 3.13
C GLY A 74 1.62 6.34 4.00
N LEU A 75 1.09 6.40 5.22
CA LEU A 75 1.17 7.58 6.07
C LEU A 75 2.51 7.69 6.81
N LEU A 76 3.05 6.57 7.30
CA LEU A 76 4.31 6.56 8.05
C LEU A 76 5.52 7.04 7.24
N PRO A 77 5.82 6.49 6.04
CA PRO A 77 6.95 6.97 5.24
C PRO A 77 6.70 8.36 4.68
N ALA A 78 5.46 8.72 4.31
CA ALA A 78 5.14 10.06 3.82
C ALA A 78 5.40 11.13 4.90
N ASN A 79 5.04 10.86 6.15
CA ASN A 79 5.33 11.75 7.27
C ASN A 79 6.84 11.89 7.52
N LYS A 80 7.59 10.77 7.47
CA LYS A 80 9.06 10.76 7.62
C LYS A 80 9.76 11.52 6.49
N ALA A 81 9.34 11.30 5.24
CA ALA A 81 9.84 11.99 4.04
C ALA A 81 9.54 13.49 4.04
N SER A 82 8.42 13.91 4.64
CA SER A 82 8.11 15.33 4.80
C SER A 82 9.04 16.02 5.79
N LYS A 83 9.48 15.30 6.83
CA LYS A 83 10.29 15.84 7.94
C LYS A 83 11.79 15.88 7.70
N LEU A 84 12.30 15.18 6.68
CA LEU A 84 13.71 15.22 6.32
C LEU A 84 14.12 16.63 5.84
N ASP A 85 15.14 17.23 6.45
CA ASP A 85 15.67 18.51 5.98
C ASP A 85 16.35 18.34 4.61
N PRO A 86 16.03 19.16 3.59
CA PRO A 86 16.59 19.03 2.25
C PRO A 86 18.11 19.29 2.19
N ILE A 87 18.67 19.96 3.18
CA ILE A 87 20.12 20.23 3.30
C ILE A 87 20.88 18.95 3.70
N GLU A 88 20.28 18.07 4.50
CA GLU A 88 20.92 16.86 5.01
C GLU A 88 20.90 15.71 3.99
N ALA A 89 19.88 15.68 3.12
CA ALA A 89 19.78 14.72 2.02
C ALA A 89 20.80 14.94 0.88
N LEU A 90 21.53 16.07 0.91
CA LEU A 90 22.58 16.45 -0.06
C LEU A 90 23.99 16.26 0.53
N ARG A 91 24.11 16.07 1.85
CA ARG A 91 25.38 15.82 2.57
C ARG A 91 25.62 14.35 2.89
N TYR A 92 24.67 13.49 2.58
CA TYR A 92 24.83 12.05 2.67
C TYR A 92 25.20 11.53 1.28
N ASP A 93 26.46 11.12 1.13
CA ASP A 93 26.91 10.23 0.04
C ASP A 93 26.11 8.92 0.01
#